data_AF-A0A7R9FGX1-F1
#
_entry.id   AF-A0A7R9FGX1-F1
#
_cell.length_a   1.000
_cell.length_b   1.000
_cell.length_c   1.000
_cell.angle_alpha   90.00
_cell.angle_beta   90.00
_cell.angle_gamma   90.00
#
_symmetry.space_group_name_H-M   'P 1'
#
loop_
_entity.id
_entity.type
_entity.pdbx_description
1 polymer ?
#
loop_
_entity_poly.entity_id
_entity_poly.type
_entity_poly.pdbx_seq_one_letter_code
_entity_poly.pdbx_strand_id
1 'polypeptide(L)'
;MRPHLVVYLDVPAAVVAERIKQRNIPYEVNSKLMNEKYLANIEELYKQRYLKEISTHAELLVYDWSNYGDIETVVEDIERVDFDCFGKYDPKMKDWRIFTTWEWNEARMKYTTDKQFLMNLLNVPRLDVPELLIDGHDAGKRFEVWNNGNAASHFPTRAGQTRKQTIDGIKSETSWLAGQSELPAQRNKCQLNFY
;
A
#
# COMPACT_ATOMS: atom_id res chain seq x y z
N MET A 1 9.36 10.51 0.50
CA MET A 1 10.83 10.56 0.49
C MET A 1 11.29 9.53 -0.53
N ARG A 2 12.20 9.90 -1.42
CA ARG A 2 12.84 8.98 -2.38
C ARG A 2 13.88 8.10 -1.66
N PRO A 3 14.37 6.99 -2.22
CA PRO A 3 15.41 6.18 -1.56
C PRO A 3 16.76 6.91 -1.46
N HIS A 4 17.63 6.47 -0.54
CA HIS A 4 19.01 6.95 -0.42
C HIS A 4 19.94 6.33 -1.46
N LEU A 5 19.74 5.03 -1.67
CA LEU A 5 20.57 4.17 -2.49
C LEU A 5 19.65 3.35 -3.39
N VAL A 6 20.03 3.22 -4.66
CA VAL A 6 19.38 2.35 -5.62
C VAL A 6 20.41 1.38 -6.18
N VAL A 7 20.10 0.10 -6.07
CA VAL A 7 20.89 -0.98 -6.66
C VAL A 7 20.17 -1.44 -7.93
N TYR A 8 20.81 -1.26 -9.08
CA TYR A 8 20.31 -1.69 -10.37
C TYR A 8 21.08 -2.92 -10.85
N LEU A 9 20.34 -4.00 -11.09
CA LEU A 9 20.87 -5.25 -11.63
C LEU A 9 20.61 -5.28 -13.14
N ASP A 10 21.65 -5.09 -13.92
CA ASP A 10 21.56 -5.10 -15.37
C ASP A 10 21.54 -6.55 -15.89
N VAL A 11 20.49 -6.90 -16.60
CA VAL A 11 20.35 -8.20 -17.26
C VAL A 11 19.72 -7.96 -18.63
N PRO A 12 20.33 -8.42 -19.72
CA PRO A 12 19.77 -8.24 -21.05
C PRO A 12 18.46 -9.01 -21.19
N ALA A 13 17.48 -8.41 -21.88
CA ALA A 13 16.14 -8.98 -22.06
C ALA A 13 16.14 -10.44 -22.59
N ALA A 14 17.09 -10.81 -23.45
CA ALA A 14 17.23 -12.16 -23.97
C ALA A 14 17.50 -13.20 -22.86
N VAL A 15 18.43 -12.89 -21.95
CA VAL A 15 18.78 -13.75 -20.81
C VAL A 15 17.61 -13.83 -19.82
N VAL A 16 16.88 -12.73 -19.61
CA VAL A 16 15.66 -12.73 -18.78
C VAL A 16 14.61 -13.68 -19.37
N ALA A 17 14.38 -13.62 -20.69
CA ALA A 17 13.42 -14.49 -21.36
C ALA A 17 13.77 -15.98 -21.23
N GLU A 18 15.06 -16.34 -21.32
CA GLU A 18 15.53 -17.70 -21.09
C GLU A 18 15.30 -18.15 -19.64
N ARG A 19 15.63 -17.29 -18.67
CA ARG A 19 15.42 -17.57 -17.24
C ARG A 19 13.95 -17.76 -16.89
N ILE A 20 13.03 -17.00 -17.50
CA ILE A 20 11.57 -17.18 -17.33
C ILE A 20 11.15 -18.57 -17.84
N LYS A 21 11.64 -18.98 -19.02
CA LYS A 21 11.38 -20.32 -19.55
C LYS A 21 11.92 -21.42 -18.63
N GLN A 22 13.12 -21.25 -18.08
CA GLN A 22 13.72 -22.20 -17.13
C GLN A 22 12.92 -22.32 -15.83
N ARG A 23 12.36 -21.22 -15.32
CA ARG A 23 11.52 -21.21 -14.11
C ARG A 23 10.19 -21.96 -14.31
N ASN A 24 9.73 -22.05 -15.56
CA ASN A 24 8.56 -22.83 -15.99
C ASN A 24 7.27 -22.56 -15.19
N ILE A 25 7.04 -21.29 -14.85
CA ILE A 25 5.79 -20.87 -14.20
C ILE A 25 4.71 -20.73 -15.28
N PRO A 26 3.58 -21.47 -15.19
CA PRO A 26 2.64 -21.62 -16.30
C PRO A 26 1.99 -20.31 -16.73
N TYR A 27 1.74 -19.39 -15.81
CA TYR A 27 1.15 -18.09 -16.13
C TYR A 27 2.18 -17.04 -16.57
N GLU A 28 3.48 -17.24 -16.32
CA GLU A 28 4.54 -16.34 -16.82
C GLU A 28 4.90 -16.71 -18.26
N VAL A 29 5.12 -18.01 -18.51
CA VAL A 29 5.53 -18.53 -19.82
C VAL A 29 4.42 -18.40 -20.87
N ASN A 30 3.16 -18.65 -20.48
CA ASN A 30 2.02 -18.54 -21.40
C ASN A 30 1.43 -17.11 -21.47
N SER A 31 2.03 -16.13 -20.79
CA SER A 31 1.52 -14.77 -20.79
C SER A 31 1.74 -14.10 -22.14
N LYS A 32 0.68 -13.49 -22.69
CA LYS A 32 0.76 -12.65 -23.90
C LYS A 32 1.64 -11.41 -23.72
N LEU A 33 1.89 -11.00 -22.47
CA LEU A 33 2.61 -9.77 -22.14
C LEU A 33 4.12 -10.00 -21.95
N MET A 34 4.55 -11.20 -21.58
CA MET A 34 5.97 -11.53 -21.35
C MET A 34 6.72 -11.84 -22.67
N ASN A 35 6.59 -10.94 -23.63
CA ASN A 35 7.31 -11.00 -24.92
C ASN A 35 8.67 -10.31 -24.80
N GLU A 36 9.63 -10.74 -25.62
CA GLU A 36 10.97 -10.15 -25.68
C GLU A 36 10.95 -8.63 -25.93
N LYS A 37 10.07 -8.17 -26.83
CA LYS A 37 9.87 -6.73 -27.09
C LYS A 37 9.41 -5.96 -25.85
N TYR A 38 8.56 -6.56 -25.02
CA TYR A 38 8.09 -5.91 -23.78
C TYR A 38 9.22 -5.82 -22.77
N LEU A 39 10.01 -6.88 -22.61
CA LEU A 39 11.17 -6.90 -21.73
C LEU A 39 12.25 -5.89 -22.18
N ALA A 40 12.54 -5.81 -23.48
CA ALA A 40 13.45 -4.82 -24.03
C ALA A 40 12.98 -3.38 -23.80
N ASN A 41 11.68 -3.11 -23.95
CA ASN A 41 11.11 -1.79 -23.67
C ASN A 41 11.22 -1.43 -22.18
N ILE A 42 11.05 -2.39 -21.26
CA ILE A 42 11.26 -2.16 -19.82
C ILE A 42 12.71 -1.78 -19.57
N GLU A 43 13.65 -2.57 -20.10
CA GLU A 43 15.09 -2.31 -19.97
C GLU A 43 15.44 -0.89 -20.46
N GLU A 44 14.96 -0.52 -21.65
CA GLU A 44 15.18 0.79 -22.25
C GLU A 44 14.62 1.92 -21.38
N LEU A 45 13.37 1.81 -20.92
CA LEU A 45 12.74 2.83 -20.09
C LEU A 45 13.45 3.01 -18.75
N TYR A 46 13.90 1.92 -18.14
CA TYR A 46 14.67 1.97 -16.90
C TYR A 46 16.00 2.70 -17.12
N LYS A 47 16.78 2.29 -18.12
CA LYS A 47 18.10 2.89 -18.40
C LYS A 47 18.02 4.35 -18.82
N GLN A 48 17.10 4.69 -19.72
CA GLN A 48 17.03 6.04 -20.29
C GLN A 48 16.35 7.06 -19.39
N ARG A 49 15.26 6.68 -18.71
CA ARG A 49 14.46 7.61 -17.90
C ARG A 49 14.77 7.48 -16.43
N TYR A 50 14.52 6.30 -15.86
CA TYR A 50 14.55 6.12 -14.42
C TYR A 50 15.95 6.30 -13.84
N LEU A 51 16.96 5.62 -14.38
CA LEU A 51 18.34 5.71 -13.88
C LEU A 51 18.90 7.14 -13.99
N LYS A 52 18.57 7.84 -15.07
CA LYS A 52 18.97 9.24 -15.27
C LYS A 52 18.35 10.16 -14.22
N GLU A 53 17.04 10.03 -13.97
CA GLU A 53 16.35 10.86 -12.98
C GLU A 53 16.82 10.55 -11.56
N ILE A 54 16.91 9.26 -11.20
CA ILE A 54 17.21 8.85 -9.83
C ILE A 54 18.67 9.14 -9.44
N SER A 55 19.62 9.11 -10.40
CA SER A 55 21.03 9.44 -10.15
C SER A 55 21.25 10.87 -9.66
N THR A 56 20.29 11.77 -9.90
CA THR A 56 20.34 13.15 -9.38
C THR A 56 19.99 13.22 -7.89
N HIS A 57 19.32 12.19 -7.36
CA HIS A 57 18.73 12.20 -6.03
C HIS A 57 19.29 11.12 -5.09
N ALA A 58 19.60 9.94 -5.59
CA ALA A 58 20.11 8.81 -4.81
C ALA A 58 21.50 8.41 -5.31
N GLU A 59 22.27 7.73 -4.47
CA GLU A 59 23.41 6.98 -4.96
C GLU A 59 22.94 5.78 -5.78
N LEU A 60 23.66 5.51 -6.86
CA LEU A 60 23.30 4.47 -7.81
C LEU A 60 24.45 3.49 -7.97
N LEU A 61 24.20 2.22 -7.62
CA LEU A 61 25.12 1.11 -7.87
C LEU A 61 24.55 0.26 -9.00
N VAL A 62 25.36 0.03 -10.04
CA VAL A 62 24.97 -0.73 -11.23
C VAL A 62 25.85 -1.96 -11.33
N TYR A 63 25.23 -3.13 -11.37
CA TYR A 63 25.93 -4.41 -11.49
C TYR A 63 25.46 -5.16 -12.73
N ASP A 64 26.40 -5.74 -13.46
CA ASP A 64 26.06 -6.75 -14.47
C ASP A 64 25.66 -8.05 -13.77
N TRP A 65 24.40 -8.45 -13.95
CA TRP A 65 23.80 -9.63 -13.34
C TRP A 65 23.47 -10.72 -14.37
N SER A 66 24.14 -10.68 -15.54
CA SER A 66 23.98 -11.64 -16.62
C SER A 66 24.38 -13.07 -16.23
N ASN A 67 25.39 -13.23 -15.36
CA ASN A 67 25.90 -14.55 -14.93
C ASN A 67 25.71 -14.85 -13.43
N TYR A 68 24.75 -14.17 -12.78
CA TYR A 68 24.60 -14.15 -11.31
C TYR A 68 25.87 -13.61 -10.63
N GLY A 69 25.76 -12.43 -10.02
CA GLY A 69 26.89 -11.79 -9.35
C GLY A 69 27.17 -12.35 -7.96
N ASP A 70 28.34 -12.02 -7.45
CA ASP A 70 28.68 -12.24 -6.04
C ASP A 70 27.94 -11.22 -5.16
N ILE A 71 27.24 -11.72 -4.16
CA ILE A 71 26.46 -10.89 -3.21
C ILE A 71 27.42 -10.16 -2.27
N GLU A 72 28.57 -10.78 -1.93
CA GLU A 72 29.53 -10.19 -0.99
C GLU A 72 30.11 -8.88 -1.54
N THR A 73 30.43 -8.83 -2.83
CA THR A 73 30.86 -7.60 -3.50
C THR A 73 29.82 -6.50 -3.41
N VAL A 74 28.53 -6.84 -3.59
CA VAL A 74 27.45 -5.84 -3.50
C VAL A 74 27.35 -5.29 -2.09
N VAL A 75 27.48 -6.12 -1.07
CA VAL A 75 27.45 -5.70 0.34
C VAL A 75 28.65 -4.82 0.66
N GLU A 76 29.85 -5.22 0.25
CA GLU A 76 31.09 -4.49 0.49
C GLU A 76 31.03 -3.08 -0.14
N ASP A 77 30.50 -2.98 -1.35
CA ASP A 77 30.32 -1.70 -2.03
C ASP A 77 29.27 -0.82 -1.34
N ILE A 78 28.19 -1.41 -0.81
CA ILE A 78 27.20 -0.67 0.00
C ILE A 78 27.85 -0.10 1.27
N GLU A 79 28.70 -0.88 1.95
CA GLU A 79 29.40 -0.45 3.17
C GLU A 79 30.42 0.67 2.90
N ARG A 80 30.98 0.72 1.68
CA ARG A 80 31.90 1.78 1.24
C ARG A 80 31.20 3.09 0.90
N VAL A 81 29.89 3.08 0.66
CA VAL A 81 29.16 4.31 0.29
C VAL A 81 29.10 5.24 1.49
N ASP A 82 29.74 6.40 1.36
CA ASP A 82 29.66 7.47 2.35
C ASP A 82 28.49 8.42 2.03
N PHE A 83 27.45 8.35 2.87
CA PHE A 83 26.27 9.21 2.75
C PHE A 83 26.43 10.58 3.43
N ASP A 84 27.49 10.79 4.22
CA ASP A 84 27.72 12.04 4.95
C ASP A 84 28.46 13.09 4.12
N CYS A 85 28.97 12.70 2.94
CA CYS A 85 29.72 13.59 2.07
C CYS A 85 28.86 14.68 1.39
N PHE A 86 27.53 14.58 1.39
CA PHE A 86 26.63 15.52 0.71
C PHE A 86 26.29 16.75 1.55
N GLY A 87 26.57 17.93 1.00
CA GLY A 87 26.28 19.20 1.63
C GLY A 87 24.82 19.65 1.48
N LYS A 88 24.50 20.82 2.08
CA LYS A 88 23.16 21.41 2.06
C LYS A 88 22.62 21.69 0.65
N TYR A 89 23.51 22.03 -0.28
CA TYR A 89 23.14 22.46 -1.64
C TYR A 89 23.14 21.34 -2.67
N ASP A 90 23.56 20.12 -2.29
CA ASP A 90 23.61 19.01 -3.24
C ASP A 90 22.22 18.51 -3.62
N PRO A 91 21.98 18.13 -4.88
CA PRO A 91 20.70 17.59 -5.31
C PRO A 91 20.44 16.18 -4.75
N LYS A 92 21.51 15.42 -4.49
CA LYS A 92 21.47 14.09 -3.88
C LYS A 92 20.99 14.17 -2.42
N MET A 93 20.22 13.18 -1.97
CA MET A 93 19.70 13.01 -0.61
C MET A 93 18.88 14.17 -0.02
N LYS A 94 18.40 15.09 -0.85
CA LYS A 94 17.63 16.26 -0.40
C LYS A 94 16.44 15.92 0.49
N ASP A 95 15.74 14.81 0.18
CA ASP A 95 14.53 14.40 0.90
C ASP A 95 14.80 13.92 2.34
N TRP A 96 16.04 13.53 2.64
CA TRP A 96 16.44 12.94 3.92
C TRP A 96 17.26 13.88 4.79
N ARG A 97 17.73 14.99 4.23
CA ARG A 97 18.37 16.08 4.98
C ARG A 97 17.33 16.93 5.68
N ILE A 98 16.72 16.34 6.70
CA ILE A 98 15.73 16.96 7.57
C ILE A 98 16.46 17.42 8.83
N PHE A 99 16.52 18.73 9.05
CA PHE A 99 17.31 19.32 10.14
C PHE A 99 16.52 19.43 11.45
N THR A 100 15.19 19.52 11.37
CA THR A 100 14.36 19.80 12.54
C THR A 100 13.70 18.52 13.06
N THR A 101 13.73 18.30 14.37
CA THR A 101 13.02 17.17 15.01
C THR A 101 11.52 17.18 14.73
N TRP A 102 10.92 18.36 14.58
CA TRP A 102 9.51 18.51 14.23
C TRP A 102 9.19 17.93 12.84
N GLU A 103 10.01 18.22 11.84
CA GLU A 103 9.85 17.69 10.49
C GLU A 103 10.00 16.16 10.46
N TRP A 104 10.92 15.61 11.28
CA TRP A 104 11.01 14.16 11.49
C TRP A 104 9.75 13.57 12.13
N ASN A 105 9.14 14.26 13.10
CA ASN A 105 7.89 13.84 13.69
C ASN A 105 6.72 13.91 12.70
N GLU A 106 6.65 14.95 11.86
CA GLU A 106 5.66 15.05 10.78
C GLU A 106 5.82 13.94 9.76
N ALA A 107 7.05 13.68 9.29
CA ALA A 107 7.34 12.58 8.38
C ALA A 107 6.93 11.24 9.00
N ARG A 108 7.25 11.01 10.27
CA ARG A 108 6.83 9.81 11.00
C ARG A 108 5.31 9.68 11.04
N MET A 109 4.60 10.72 11.48
CA MET A 109 3.14 10.73 11.57
C MET A 109 2.49 10.45 10.21
N LYS A 110 3.01 11.05 9.14
CA LYS A 110 2.54 10.86 7.77
C LYS A 110 2.61 9.40 7.31
N TYR A 111 3.69 8.69 7.65
CA TYR A 111 3.88 7.30 7.20
C TYR A 111 3.33 6.25 8.17
N THR A 112 3.13 6.58 9.45
CA THR A 112 2.57 5.64 10.44
C THR A 112 1.08 5.86 10.69
N THR A 113 0.71 7.02 11.22
CA THR A 113 -0.63 7.30 11.76
C THR A 113 -1.59 7.69 10.63
N ASP A 114 -1.10 8.52 9.71
CA ASP A 114 -1.90 9.05 8.61
C ASP A 114 -1.83 8.17 7.34
N LYS A 115 -1.57 6.87 7.52
CA LYS A 115 -1.57 5.91 6.41
C LYS A 115 -2.88 5.94 5.61
N GLN A 116 -4.02 6.14 6.29
CA GLN A 116 -5.32 6.26 5.63
C GLN A 116 -5.34 7.44 4.65
N PHE A 117 -4.74 8.58 5.03
CA PHE A 117 -4.63 9.75 4.17
C PHE A 117 -3.74 9.45 2.96
N LEU A 118 -2.59 8.79 3.17
CA LEU A 118 -1.71 8.36 2.06
C LEU A 118 -2.44 7.42 1.09
N MET A 119 -3.19 6.45 1.61
CA MET A 119 -3.95 5.51 0.78
C MET A 119 -5.10 6.20 0.02
N ASN A 120 -5.71 7.23 0.61
CA ASN A 120 -6.75 8.00 -0.06
C ASN A 120 -6.21 8.75 -1.30
N LEU A 121 -4.92 9.13 -1.31
CA LEU A 121 -4.29 9.76 -2.48
C LEU A 121 -4.17 8.82 -3.69
N LEU A 122 -4.21 7.49 -3.47
CA LEU A 122 -4.22 6.50 -4.55
C LEU A 122 -5.62 6.32 -5.15
N ASN A 123 -6.68 6.75 -4.45
CA ASN A 123 -8.05 6.65 -4.91
C ASN A 123 -8.46 7.87 -5.74
N VAL A 124 -7.87 8.01 -6.93
CA VAL A 124 -8.18 9.12 -7.84
C VAL A 124 -9.43 8.76 -8.65
N PRO A 125 -10.54 9.53 -8.57
CA PRO A 125 -11.76 9.24 -9.31
C PRO A 125 -11.61 9.62 -10.79
N ARG A 126 -10.94 8.77 -11.56
CA ARG A 126 -10.79 8.88 -13.02
C ARG A 126 -11.95 8.15 -13.70
N LEU A 127 -12.99 8.90 -14.05
CA LEU A 127 -14.18 8.38 -14.73
C LEU A 127 -13.94 8.03 -16.21
N ASP A 128 -12.79 8.44 -16.76
CA ASP A 128 -12.38 8.24 -18.14
C ASP A 128 -11.72 6.87 -18.40
N VAL A 129 -11.35 6.12 -17.35
CA VAL A 129 -10.61 4.86 -17.45
C VAL A 129 -11.47 3.69 -16.93
N PRO A 130 -12.21 2.98 -17.81
CA PRO A 130 -13.14 1.93 -17.39
C PRO A 130 -12.46 0.76 -16.68
N GLU A 131 -11.18 0.49 -16.94
CA GLU A 131 -10.42 -0.60 -16.31
C GLU A 131 -10.16 -0.38 -14.81
N LEU A 132 -10.20 0.88 -14.36
CA LEU A 132 -10.04 1.26 -12.96
C LEU A 132 -11.38 1.37 -12.22
N LEU A 133 -12.47 1.50 -12.97
CA LEU A 133 -13.80 1.65 -12.41
C LEU A 133 -14.39 0.29 -12.06
N ILE A 134 -15.10 0.27 -10.94
CA ILE A 134 -15.87 -0.89 -10.49
C ILE A 134 -17.34 -0.47 -10.57
N ASP A 135 -18.18 -1.32 -11.16
CA ASP A 135 -19.61 -1.09 -11.21
C ASP A 135 -20.22 -1.03 -9.79
N GLY A 136 -21.28 -0.23 -9.63
CA GLY A 136 -21.94 -0.05 -8.34
C GLY A 136 -22.49 -1.36 -7.75
N HIS A 137 -23.00 -2.26 -8.59
CA HIS A 137 -23.51 -3.55 -8.13
C HIS A 137 -22.38 -4.47 -7.66
N ASP A 138 -21.28 -4.53 -8.42
CA ASP A 138 -20.11 -5.32 -8.06
C ASP A 138 -19.40 -4.78 -6.82
N ALA A 139 -19.36 -3.45 -6.65
CA ALA A 139 -18.84 -2.81 -5.46
C ALA A 139 -19.66 -3.18 -4.21
N GLY A 140 -21.00 -3.19 -4.32
CA GLY A 140 -21.90 -3.64 -3.25
C GLY A 140 -21.64 -5.08 -2.83
N LYS A 141 -21.61 -6.00 -3.80
CA LYS A 141 -21.30 -7.42 -3.57
C LYS A 141 -19.92 -7.63 -2.97
N ARG A 142 -18.90 -6.90 -3.46
CA ARG A 142 -17.55 -6.92 -2.90
C ARG A 142 -17.55 -6.48 -1.43
N PHE A 143 -18.28 -5.42 -1.10
CA PHE A 143 -18.39 -4.91 0.28
C PHE A 143 -19.06 -5.91 1.22
N GLU A 144 -20.12 -6.58 0.76
CA GLU A 144 -20.79 -7.64 1.53
C GLU A 144 -19.85 -8.82 1.81
N VAL A 145 -19.21 -9.36 0.78
CA VAL A 145 -18.26 -10.48 0.93
C VAL A 145 -17.08 -10.09 1.82
N TRP A 146 -16.55 -8.88 1.64
CA TRP A 146 -15.47 -8.36 2.46
C TRP A 146 -15.87 -8.30 3.93
N ASN A 147 -17.05 -7.76 4.25
CA ASN A 147 -17.53 -7.62 5.62
C ASN A 147 -17.90 -8.96 6.27
N ASN A 148 -18.41 -9.91 5.48
CA ASN A 148 -18.78 -11.24 5.93
C ASN A 148 -17.57 -12.17 6.06
N GLY A 149 -16.43 -11.79 5.46
CA GLY A 149 -15.17 -12.53 5.57
C GLY A 149 -14.67 -12.65 7.02
N ASN A 150 -14.17 -13.84 7.36
CA ASN A 150 -13.72 -14.17 8.70
C ASN A 150 -12.60 -13.24 9.22
N ALA A 151 -11.78 -12.66 8.33
CA ALA A 151 -10.71 -11.74 8.73
C ALA A 151 -11.21 -10.32 9.03
N ALA A 152 -12.08 -9.76 8.19
CA ALA A 152 -12.57 -8.37 8.32
C ALA A 152 -13.41 -8.14 9.59
N SER A 153 -14.06 -9.19 10.08
CA SER A 153 -14.92 -9.15 11.26
C SER A 153 -14.17 -9.06 12.60
N HIS A 154 -12.88 -9.38 12.63
CA HIS A 154 -12.03 -9.35 13.83
C HIS A 154 -11.12 -8.11 13.91
N PHE A 155 -11.11 -7.24 12.90
CA PHE A 155 -10.35 -6.00 13.01
C PHE A 155 -10.99 -5.08 14.06
N PRO A 156 -10.21 -4.54 15.00
CA PRO A 156 -10.71 -3.55 15.93
C PRO A 156 -11.11 -2.31 15.13
N THR A 157 -12.33 -1.84 15.35
CA THR A 157 -12.73 -0.50 14.96
C THR A 157 -11.86 0.53 15.69
N ARG A 158 -11.87 1.80 15.25
CA ARG A 158 -11.12 2.90 15.89
C ARG A 158 -11.42 3.03 17.40
N ALA A 159 -12.52 2.44 17.88
CA ALA A 159 -12.93 2.37 19.28
C ALA A 159 -12.43 1.11 20.05
N GLY A 160 -11.53 0.30 19.47
CA GLY A 160 -10.96 -0.89 20.11
C GLY A 160 -11.89 -2.10 20.18
N GLN A 161 -13.15 -1.98 19.75
CA GLN A 161 -14.10 -3.09 19.67
C GLN A 161 -14.03 -3.77 18.30
N THR A 162 -14.08 -5.11 18.27
CA THR A 162 -14.20 -5.82 16.99
C THR A 162 -15.54 -5.51 16.34
N ARG A 163 -15.57 -5.47 15.00
CA ARG A 163 -16.79 -5.11 14.26
C ARG A 163 -17.96 -6.08 14.52
N LYS A 164 -17.67 -7.36 14.80
CA LYS A 164 -18.66 -8.34 15.29
C LYS A 164 -19.29 -7.93 16.61
N GLN A 165 -18.48 -7.56 17.60
CA GLN A 165 -18.99 -7.10 18.90
C GLN A 165 -19.89 -5.87 18.77
N THR A 166 -19.57 -4.94 17.86
CA THR A 166 -20.43 -3.78 17.58
C THR A 166 -21.75 -4.18 16.93
N ILE A 167 -21.72 -5.07 15.92
CA ILE A 167 -22.94 -5.53 15.21
C ILE A 167 -23.83 -6.37 16.14
N ASP A 168 -23.25 -7.24 16.97
CA ASP A 168 -23.97 -8.07 17.92
C ASP A 168 -24.57 -7.21 19.06
N GLY A 169 -23.86 -6.16 19.49
CA GLY A 169 -24.38 -5.16 20.41
C GLY A 169 -25.63 -4.46 19.86
N ILE A 170 -25.57 -3.98 18.61
CA ILE A 170 -26.72 -3.33 17.94
C ILE A 170 -27.90 -4.30 17.80
N LYS A 171 -27.64 -5.56 17.41
CA LYS A 171 -28.70 -6.58 17.31
C LYS A 171 -29.35 -6.86 18.66
N SER A 172 -28.56 -6.91 19.73
CA SER A 172 -29.10 -7.09 21.09
C SER A 172 -30.02 -5.92 21.48
N GLU A 173 -29.61 -4.66 21.25
CA GLU A 173 -30.43 -3.48 21.54
C GLU A 173 -31.73 -3.44 20.72
N THR A 174 -31.68 -3.79 19.44
CA THR A 174 -32.90 -3.86 18.61
C THR A 174 -33.87 -4.95 19.07
N SER A 175 -33.37 -6.08 19.59
CA SER A 175 -34.20 -7.13 20.18
C SER A 175 -34.82 -6.68 21.52
N TRP A 176 -34.08 -5.92 22.34
CA TRP A 176 -34.62 -5.33 23.58
C TRP A 176 -35.72 -4.30 23.29
N LEU A 177 -35.53 -3.44 22.28
CA LEU A 177 -36.52 -2.43 21.88
C LEU A 177 -37.77 -3.06 21.23
N ALA A 178 -37.60 -4.10 20.41
CA ALA A 178 -38.72 -4.85 19.85
C ALA A 178 -39.56 -5.51 20.96
N GLY A 179 -38.91 -6.12 21.96
CA GLY A 179 -39.58 -6.70 23.13
C GLY A 179 -40.31 -5.69 24.03
N GLN A 180 -39.94 -4.40 24.00
CA GLN A 180 -40.66 -3.36 24.74
C GLN A 180 -41.93 -2.88 24.02
N SER A 181 -42.01 -3.05 22.69
CA SER A 181 -43.21 -2.69 21.91
C SER A 181 -44.35 -3.70 22.02
N GLU A 182 -44.09 -4.89 22.56
CA GLU A 182 -45.08 -5.95 22.80
C GLU A 182 -45.63 -5.99 24.24
N LEU A 183 -45.24 -5.04 25.10
CA LEU A 183 -45.84 -4.92 26.43
C LEU A 183 -47.20 -4.21 26.33
N PRO A 184 -48.31 -4.84 26.80
CA PRO A 184 -49.63 -4.22 26.74
C PRO A 184 -49.64 -2.94 27.59
N ALA A 185 -50.16 -1.86 27.00
CA ALA A 185 -50.31 -0.55 27.64
C ALA A 185 -51.09 -0.67 28.96
N GLN A 186 -50.36 -0.77 30.08
CA GLN A 186 -50.95 -0.66 31.42
C GLN A 186 -51.24 0.81 31.72
N ARG A 187 -52.46 1.19 31.37
CA ARG A 187 -53.09 2.46 31.67
C ARG A 187 -53.40 2.53 33.17
N ASN A 188 -52.45 2.98 33.99
CA ASN A 188 -52.70 3.22 35.41
C ASN A 188 -52.82 4.71 35.72
N LYS A 189 -54.04 5.09 36.11
CA LYS A 189 -54.44 6.38 36.68
C LYS A 189 -53.70 6.58 38.01
N CYS A 190 -52.89 7.63 38.11
CA CYS A 190 -52.46 8.17 39.41
C CYS A 190 -52.77 9.66 39.44
N GLN A 191 -53.54 10.03 40.47
CA GLN A 191 -54.12 11.34 40.71
C GLN A 191 -53.05 12.39 41.06
N LEU A 192 -53.27 13.60 40.57
CA LEU A 192 -52.54 14.81 40.96
C LEU A 192 -52.87 15.15 42.42
N ASN A 193 -51.86 15.14 43.30
CA ASN A 193 -51.89 15.86 44.56
C ASN A 193 -50.87 16.99 44.47
N PHE A 194 -51.38 18.22 44.40
CA PHE A 194 -50.60 19.44 44.56
C PHE A 194 -50.46 19.74 46.06
N TYR A 195 -49.23 19.97 46.50
CA TYR A 195 -48.91 20.84 47.63
C TYR A 195 -47.95 21.92 47.12
#